data_AF-A0A5J6PXN5-F1
#
_entry.id   AF-A0A5J6PXN5-F1
#
_cell.length_a   1.000
_cell.length_b   1.000
_cell.length_c   1.000
_cell.angle_alpha   90.00
_cell.angle_beta   90.00
_cell.angle_gamma   90.00
#
_symmetry.space_group_name_H-M   'P 1'
#
loop_
_entity.id
_entity.type
_entity.pdbx_description
1 polymer ?
#
loop_
_entity_poly.entity_id
_entity_poly.type
_entity_poly.pdbx_seq_one_letter_code
_entity_poly.pdbx_strand_id
1 'polypeptide(L)'
;MDKTDKPEDTPQAQRKKARAKIRTVRIWGFVVLGLLAVFGLLSNWALSKPKAKQAIVDSCIKNVPFSEKWQNDLQTAGLADKSDQVIQDYCICMWDEPLEKLSEEQIQSLSSLGPQEQLNLLGGAEAFEARDKQCIASLKP
;
A
#
# COMPACT_ATOMS: atom_id res chain seq x y z
N MET A 1 -52.73 10.43 51.86
CA MET A 1 -51.95 9.48 51.04
C MET A 1 -52.28 9.73 49.58
N ASP A 2 -51.34 10.30 48.84
CA ASP A 2 -51.45 10.53 47.39
C ASP A 2 -51.18 9.20 46.66
N LYS A 3 -52.18 8.65 45.98
CA LYS A 3 -52.04 7.42 45.19
C LYS A 3 -51.64 7.84 43.78
N THR A 4 -50.36 7.66 43.50
CA THR A 4 -49.76 7.85 42.18
C THR A 4 -50.45 6.95 41.15
N ASP A 5 -51.30 7.54 40.31
CA ASP A 5 -51.93 6.88 39.17
C ASP A 5 -50.85 6.68 38.08
N LYS A 6 -50.25 5.49 38.07
CA LYS A 6 -49.26 5.09 37.08
C LYS A 6 -50.02 4.64 35.83
N PRO A 7 -49.89 5.29 34.66
CA PRO A 7 -50.61 4.84 33.48
C PRO A 7 -50.09 3.45 33.10
N GLU A 8 -50.92 2.43 33.27
CA GLU A 8 -50.66 1.10 32.73
C GLU A 8 -50.64 1.18 31.21
N ASP A 9 -49.44 1.24 30.64
CA ASP A 9 -49.19 1.10 29.22
C ASP A 9 -49.78 -0.24 28.74
N THR A 10 -50.92 -0.17 28.06
CA THR A 10 -51.63 -1.33 27.47
C THR A 10 -50.63 -2.16 26.64
N PRO A 11 -50.71 -3.51 26.61
CA PRO A 11 -49.74 -4.37 25.91
C PRO A 11 -49.46 -3.98 24.45
N GLN A 12 -50.41 -3.33 23.78
CA GLN A 12 -50.25 -2.79 22.43
C GLN A 12 -49.34 -1.54 22.35
N ALA A 13 -49.38 -0.65 23.34
CA ALA A 13 -48.51 0.53 23.39
C ALA A 13 -47.05 0.12 23.64
N GLN A 14 -46.81 -0.87 24.50
CA GLN A 14 -45.48 -1.45 24.72
C GLN A 14 -44.95 -2.15 23.47
N ARG A 15 -45.79 -2.89 22.73
CA ARG A 15 -45.41 -3.52 21.45
C ARG A 15 -45.06 -2.49 20.37
N LYS A 16 -45.79 -1.37 20.28
CA LYS A 16 -45.46 -0.26 19.35
C LYS A 16 -44.14 0.42 19.72
N LYS A 17 -43.91 0.71 21.01
CA LYS A 17 -42.65 1.27 21.54
C LYS A 17 -41.47 0.31 21.29
N ALA A 18 -41.65 -1.00 21.50
CA ALA A 18 -40.62 -2.01 21.24
C ALA A 18 -40.30 -2.14 19.73
N ARG A 19 -41.31 -2.15 18.85
CA ARG A 19 -41.11 -2.14 17.39
C ARG A 19 -40.40 -0.88 16.91
N ALA A 20 -40.74 0.28 17.47
CA ALA A 20 -40.06 1.54 17.18
C ALA A 20 -38.58 1.50 17.61
N LYS A 21 -38.30 1.01 18.83
CA LYS A 21 -36.92 0.80 19.32
C LYS A 21 -36.13 -0.16 18.44
N ILE A 22 -36.71 -1.29 18.03
CA ILE A 22 -36.08 -2.24 17.11
C ILE A 22 -35.77 -1.58 15.76
N ARG A 23 -36.67 -0.75 15.24
CA ARG A 23 -36.46 -0.01 13.99
C ARG A 23 -35.30 0.97 14.11
N THR A 24 -35.22 1.72 15.21
CA THR A 24 -34.12 2.64 15.50
C THR A 24 -32.79 1.91 15.65
N VAL A 25 -32.74 0.82 16.42
CA VAL A 25 -31.53 0.00 16.59
C VAL A 25 -31.06 -0.57 15.25
N ARG A 26 -31.98 -1.01 14.38
CA ARG A 26 -31.65 -1.53 13.06
C ARG A 26 -31.10 -0.45 12.13
N ILE A 27 -31.66 0.76 12.17
CA ILE A 27 -31.15 1.91 11.41
C ILE A 27 -29.73 2.26 11.87
N TRP A 28 -29.53 2.40 13.19
CA TRP A 28 -28.20 2.67 13.73
C TRP A 28 -27.20 1.55 13.45
N GLY A 29 -27.65 0.29 13.45
CA GLY A 29 -26.85 -0.85 13.02
C GLY A 29 -26.36 -0.73 11.56
N PHE A 30 -27.24 -0.34 10.63
CA PHE A 30 -26.85 -0.10 9.24
C PHE A 30 -25.93 1.12 9.09
N VAL A 31 -26.13 2.18 9.89
CA VAL A 31 -25.23 3.35 9.89
C VAL A 31 -23.82 2.97 10.33
N VAL A 32 -23.69 2.22 11.42
CA VAL A 32 -22.38 1.73 11.90
C VAL A 32 -21.73 0.78 10.89
N LEU A 33 -22.52 -0.13 10.29
CA LEU A 33 -22.01 -1.04 9.26
C LEU A 33 -21.53 -0.28 8.02
N GLY A 34 -22.28 0.75 7.59
CA GLY A 34 -21.90 1.63 6.49
C GLY A 34 -20.62 2.43 6.78
N LEU A 35 -20.50 2.99 7.99
CA LEU A 35 -19.28 3.69 8.42
C LEU A 35 -18.06 2.75 8.44
N LEU A 36 -18.21 1.52 8.94
CA LEU A 36 -17.13 0.52 8.94
C LEU A 36 -16.75 0.08 7.52
N ALA A 37 -17.72 -0.08 6.62
CA ALA A 37 -17.45 -0.43 5.22
C ALA A 37 -16.69 0.70 4.49
N VAL A 38 -17.11 1.96 4.66
CA VAL A 38 -16.41 3.12 4.10
C VAL A 38 -15.01 3.25 4.69
N PHE A 39 -14.86 3.08 6.00
CA PHE A 39 -13.56 3.14 6.67
C PHE A 39 -12.61 2.02 6.20
N GLY A 40 -13.13 0.80 6.04
CA GLY A 40 -12.37 -0.33 5.51
C GLY A 40 -11.85 -0.08 4.09
N LEU A 41 -12.71 0.43 3.20
CA LEU A 41 -12.33 0.77 1.83
C LEU A 41 -11.27 1.88 1.78
N LEU A 42 -11.43 2.94 2.58
CA LEU A 42 -10.44 4.03 2.68
C LEU A 42 -9.10 3.56 3.25
N SER A 43 -9.10 2.66 4.23
CA SER A 43 -7.88 2.13 4.83
C SER A 43 -7.06 1.26 3.86
N ASN A 44 -7.73 0.53 2.96
CA ASN A 44 -7.07 -0.33 1.99
C ASN A 44 -6.41 0.46 0.85
N TRP A 45 -6.95 1.64 0.52
CA TRP A 45 -6.36 2.58 -0.46
C TRP A 45 -5.15 3.34 0.09
N ALA A 46 -5.08 3.59 1.41
CA ALA A 46 -3.95 4.28 2.00
C ALA A 46 -2.71 3.37 2.17
N LEU A 47 -2.92 2.06 2.34
CA LEU A 47 -1.85 1.10 2.66
C LEU A 47 -1.31 0.33 1.45
N SER A 48 -2.01 0.40 0.33
CA SER A 48 -1.71 -0.33 -0.90
C SER A 48 -0.48 0.21 -1.65
N LYS A 49 -0.31 1.54 -1.75
CA LYS A 49 0.88 2.16 -2.39
C LYS A 49 2.22 1.74 -1.74
N PRO A 50 2.43 1.89 -0.41
CA PRO A 50 3.69 1.48 0.20
C PRO A 50 3.94 -0.03 0.10
N LYS A 51 2.87 -0.84 0.15
CA LYS A 51 2.96 -2.29 -0.03
C LYS A 51 3.39 -2.67 -1.45
N ALA A 52 2.84 -2.01 -2.47
CA ALA A 52 3.20 -2.24 -3.86
C ALA A 52 4.66 -1.84 -4.16
N LYS A 53 5.13 -0.72 -3.57
CA LYS A 53 6.53 -0.31 -3.63
C LYS A 53 7.47 -1.35 -3.02
N GLN A 54 7.16 -1.84 -1.82
CA GLN A 54 7.96 -2.88 -1.17
C GLN A 54 8.06 -4.14 -2.03
N ALA A 55 6.96 -4.59 -2.65
CA ALA A 55 7.01 -5.77 -3.52
C ALA A 55 7.99 -5.61 -4.70
N ILE A 56 8.12 -4.41 -5.26
CA ILE A 56 9.10 -4.12 -6.32
C ILE A 56 10.53 -4.13 -5.78
N VAL A 57 10.76 -3.50 -4.62
CA VAL A 57 12.07 -3.51 -3.95
C VAL A 57 12.49 -4.93 -3.57
N ASP A 58 11.59 -5.74 -3.01
CA ASP A 58 11.85 -7.13 -2.67
C ASP A 58 12.17 -7.96 -3.91
N SER A 59 11.44 -7.71 -5.02
CA SER A 59 11.73 -8.35 -6.30
C SER A 59 13.11 -7.94 -6.84
N CYS A 60 13.48 -6.66 -6.71
CA CYS A 60 14.83 -6.19 -7.05
C CYS A 60 15.89 -6.92 -6.24
N ILE A 61 15.77 -6.96 -4.92
CA ILE A 61 16.72 -7.62 -4.02
C ILE A 61 16.87 -9.10 -4.38
N LYS A 62 15.76 -9.76 -4.71
CA LYS A 62 15.75 -11.17 -5.08
C LYS A 62 16.39 -11.44 -6.44
N ASN A 63 16.26 -10.57 -7.43
CA ASN A 63 16.61 -10.88 -8.82
C ASN A 63 17.92 -10.23 -9.30
N VAL A 64 18.23 -9.01 -8.85
CA VAL A 64 19.43 -8.27 -9.30
C VAL A 64 20.75 -9.02 -9.06
N PRO A 65 20.96 -9.74 -7.93
CA PRO A 65 22.18 -10.50 -7.70
C PRO A 65 22.50 -11.55 -8.77
N PHE A 66 21.49 -12.01 -9.51
CA PHE A 66 21.65 -13.00 -10.57
C PHE A 66 21.97 -12.39 -11.94
N SER A 67 22.04 -11.06 -12.05
CA SER A 67 22.40 -10.39 -13.30
C SER A 67 23.91 -10.24 -13.46
N GLU A 68 24.42 -10.49 -14.67
CA GLU A 68 25.85 -10.27 -14.98
C GLU A 68 26.25 -8.80 -14.82
N LYS A 69 25.34 -7.88 -15.15
CA LYS A 69 25.58 -6.43 -15.01
C LYS A 69 25.93 -6.07 -13.56
N TRP A 70 25.11 -6.51 -12.60
CA TRP A 70 25.33 -6.24 -11.18
C TRP A 70 26.70 -6.74 -10.70
N GLN A 71 27.08 -7.97 -11.07
CA GLN A 71 28.37 -8.54 -10.69
C GLN A 71 29.54 -7.71 -11.25
N ASN A 72 29.44 -7.28 -12.50
CA ASN A 72 30.44 -6.42 -13.15
C ASN A 72 30.52 -5.02 -12.53
N ASP A 73 29.38 -4.42 -12.19
CA ASP A 73 29.31 -3.10 -11.56
C ASP A 73 29.97 -3.14 -10.18
N LEU A 74 29.64 -4.15 -9.36
CA LEU A 74 30.25 -4.34 -8.04
C LEU A 74 31.75 -4.62 -8.15
N GLN A 75 32.18 -5.42 -9.13
CA GLN A 75 33.60 -5.66 -9.35
C GLN A 75 34.34 -4.35 -9.68
N THR A 76 33.76 -3.52 -10.53
CA THR A 76 34.30 -2.20 -10.91
C THR A 76 34.34 -1.24 -9.71
N ALA A 77 33.35 -1.32 -8.82
CA ALA A 77 33.28 -0.53 -7.61
C ALA A 77 34.15 -1.06 -6.45
N GLY A 78 34.82 -2.21 -6.61
CA GLY A 78 35.59 -2.85 -5.54
C GLY A 78 34.74 -3.50 -4.44
N LEU A 79 33.50 -3.86 -4.77
CA LEU A 79 32.46 -4.38 -3.87
C LEU A 79 32.01 -5.81 -4.23
N ALA A 80 32.81 -6.57 -4.99
CA ALA A 80 32.44 -7.90 -5.49
C ALA A 80 31.92 -8.85 -4.37
N ASP A 81 32.61 -8.90 -3.23
CA ASP A 81 32.23 -9.77 -2.09
C ASP A 81 31.19 -9.14 -1.15
N LYS A 82 30.61 -8.00 -1.54
CA LYS A 82 29.72 -7.17 -0.71
C LYS A 82 28.29 -7.11 -1.22
N SER A 83 27.94 -7.89 -2.25
CA SER A 83 26.60 -7.90 -2.86
C SER A 83 25.48 -7.94 -1.82
N ASP A 84 25.50 -8.88 -0.88
CA ASP A 84 24.45 -9.03 0.13
C ASP A 84 24.37 -7.86 1.11
N GLN A 85 25.46 -7.10 1.28
CA GLN A 85 25.53 -5.94 2.18
C GLN A 85 24.95 -4.69 1.53
N VAL A 86 25.07 -4.57 0.21
CA VAL A 86 24.76 -3.34 -0.54
C VAL A 86 23.50 -3.44 -1.41
N ILE A 87 22.97 -4.65 -1.63
CA ILE A 87 21.83 -4.87 -2.52
C ILE A 87 20.56 -4.16 -2.07
N GLN A 88 20.32 -4.09 -0.75
CA GLN A 88 19.15 -3.40 -0.21
C GLN A 88 19.21 -1.91 -0.50
N ASP A 89 20.36 -1.27 -0.22
CA ASP A 89 20.55 0.16 -0.45
C ASP A 89 20.49 0.51 -1.95
N TYR A 90 21.06 -0.34 -2.80
CA TYR A 90 20.94 -0.21 -4.25
C TYR A 90 19.48 -0.23 -4.71
N CYS A 91 18.72 -1.25 -4.28
CA CYS A 91 17.32 -1.39 -4.70
C CYS A 91 16.43 -0.27 -4.16
N ILE A 92 16.66 0.22 -2.94
CA ILE A 92 15.94 1.38 -2.41
C ILE A 92 16.27 2.62 -3.25
N CYS A 93 17.56 2.88 -3.51
CA CYS A 93 17.99 4.01 -4.33
C CYS A 93 17.38 3.98 -5.75
N MET A 94 17.32 2.81 -6.37
CA MET A 94 16.79 2.65 -7.72
C MET A 94 15.28 2.88 -7.82
N TRP A 95 14.53 2.48 -6.80
CA TRP A 95 13.08 2.33 -6.91
C TRP A 95 12.27 3.30 -6.06
N ASP A 96 12.80 3.84 -4.96
CA ASP A 96 11.97 4.62 -4.05
C ASP A 96 11.43 5.92 -4.67
N GLU A 97 12.33 6.77 -5.20
CA GLU A 97 11.95 8.05 -5.80
C GLU A 97 11.11 7.88 -7.08
N PRO A 98 11.48 7.02 -8.06
CA PRO A 98 10.66 6.85 -9.27
C PRO A 98 9.26 6.34 -8.96
N LEU A 99 9.12 5.38 -8.03
CA LEU A 99 7.82 4.84 -7.65
C LEU A 99 7.00 5.82 -6.81
N GLU A 100 7.61 6.78 -6.10
CA GLU A 100 6.83 7.81 -5.40
C GLU A 100 6.04 8.70 -6.37
N LYS A 101 6.61 8.96 -7.55
CA LYS A 101 5.99 9.81 -8.59
C LYS A 101 4.81 9.14 -9.30
N LEU A 102 4.65 7.83 -9.13
CA LEU A 102 3.58 7.06 -9.76
C LEU A 102 2.33 6.98 -8.89
N SER A 103 1.18 6.87 -9.53
CA SER A 103 -0.06 6.49 -8.85
C SER A 103 -0.01 5.02 -8.42
N GLU A 104 -0.84 4.64 -7.46
CA GLU A 104 -0.94 3.24 -7.04
C GLU A 104 -1.27 2.30 -8.20
N GLU A 105 -2.24 2.67 -9.05
CA GLU A 105 -2.65 1.88 -10.21
C GLU A 105 -1.49 1.70 -11.21
N GLN A 106 -0.67 2.73 -11.40
CA GLN A 106 0.53 2.67 -12.23
C GLN A 106 1.57 1.70 -11.65
N ILE A 107 1.77 1.71 -10.33
CA ILE A 107 2.72 0.80 -9.66
C ILE A 107 2.23 -0.65 -9.75
N GLN A 108 0.93 -0.89 -9.54
CA GLN A 108 0.34 -2.23 -9.62
C GLN A 108 0.38 -2.81 -11.04
N SER A 109 0.18 -1.96 -12.05
CA SER A 109 0.23 -2.38 -13.45
C SER A 109 1.65 -2.45 -14.01
N LEU A 110 2.65 -1.85 -13.35
CA LEU A 110 4.03 -1.75 -13.85
C LEU A 110 4.57 -3.10 -14.34
N SER A 111 4.45 -4.17 -13.54
CA SER A 111 4.95 -5.50 -13.90
C SER A 111 4.23 -6.15 -15.09
N SER A 112 3.03 -5.68 -15.43
CA SER A 112 2.24 -6.18 -16.56
C SER A 112 2.52 -5.45 -17.87
N LEU A 113 3.17 -4.29 -17.81
CA LEU A 113 3.55 -3.50 -18.98
C LEU A 113 4.73 -4.11 -19.73
N GLY A 114 4.87 -3.77 -21.01
CA GLY A 114 6.07 -4.11 -21.78
C GLY A 114 7.32 -3.36 -21.25
N PRO A 115 8.55 -3.87 -21.50
CA PRO A 115 9.78 -3.25 -20.97
C PRO A 115 9.94 -1.76 -21.34
N GLN A 116 9.59 -1.39 -22.59
CA GLN A 116 9.68 0.01 -23.03
C GLN A 116 8.66 0.90 -22.31
N GLU A 117 7.45 0.41 -22.09
CA GLU A 117 6.40 1.14 -21.38
C GLU A 117 6.74 1.31 -19.90
N GLN A 118 7.30 0.27 -19.27
CA GLN A 118 7.85 0.36 -17.91
C GLN A 118 8.90 1.46 -17.82
N LEU A 119 9.88 1.47 -18.73
CA LEU A 119 10.93 2.49 -18.76
C LEU A 119 10.34 3.88 -18.96
N ASN A 120 9.41 4.05 -19.90
CA ASN A 120 8.75 5.33 -20.14
C ASN A 120 8.04 5.84 -18.88
N LEU A 121 7.36 4.96 -18.14
CA LEU A 121 6.68 5.30 -16.90
C LEU A 121 7.67 5.71 -15.79
N LEU A 122 8.88 5.12 -15.79
CA LEU A 122 9.96 5.40 -14.84
C LEU A 122 10.87 6.57 -15.26
N GLY A 123 10.49 7.33 -16.30
CA GLY A 123 11.23 8.51 -16.77
C GLY A 123 12.18 8.27 -17.95
N GLY A 124 12.10 7.11 -18.60
CA GLY A 124 12.88 6.73 -19.77
C GLY A 124 14.18 5.97 -19.45
N ALA A 125 14.78 5.39 -20.49
CA ALA A 125 16.02 4.61 -20.37
C ALA A 125 17.20 5.46 -19.86
N GLU A 126 17.34 6.69 -20.34
CA GLU A 126 18.41 7.60 -19.91
C GLU A 126 18.33 7.91 -18.41
N ALA A 127 17.12 8.22 -17.91
CA ALA A 127 16.91 8.47 -16.49
C ALA A 127 17.15 7.21 -15.65
N PHE A 128 16.80 6.04 -16.17
CA PHE A 128 17.06 4.77 -15.51
C PHE A 128 18.57 4.50 -15.39
N GLU A 129 19.32 4.64 -16.49
CA GLU A 129 20.77 4.44 -16.50
C GLU A 129 21.52 5.48 -15.64
N ALA A 130 21.07 6.73 -15.64
CA ALA A 130 21.66 7.77 -14.81
C ALA A 130 21.50 7.45 -13.32
N ARG A 131 20.29 7.02 -12.91
CA ARG A 131 20.03 6.56 -11.54
C ARG A 131 20.84 5.33 -11.18
N ASP A 132 20.93 4.35 -12.06
CA ASP A 132 21.73 3.14 -11.85
C ASP A 132 23.18 3.49 -11.50
N LYS A 133 23.83 4.33 -12.31
CA LYS A 133 25.20 4.80 -12.06
C LYS A 133 25.32 5.55 -10.73
N GLN A 134 24.35 6.42 -10.43
CA GLN A 134 24.33 7.16 -9.18
C GLN A 134 24.19 6.24 -7.96
N CYS A 135 23.33 5.23 -8.06
CA CYS A 135 23.08 4.28 -6.99
C CYS A 135 24.27 3.36 -6.75
N ILE A 136 24.95 2.89 -7.80
CA ILE A 136 26.20 2.13 -7.65
C ILE A 136 27.29 3.00 -7.00
N ALA A 137 27.45 4.25 -7.44
CA ALA A 137 28.47 5.16 -6.92
C ALA A 137 28.22 5.58 -5.46
N SER A 138 26.99 5.47 -4.96
CA SER A 138 26.64 5.81 -3.58
C SER A 138 26.77 4.64 -2.61
N LEU A 139 26.99 3.40 -3.11
CA LEU A 139 27.11 2.21 -2.27
C LEU A 139 28.31 2.31 -1.35
N LYS A 140 28.08 1.93 -0.09
CA LYS A 140 29.10 1.82 0.94
C LYS A 140 28.93 0.46 1.62
N PRO A 141 30.02 -0.29 1.83
CA PRO A 141 30.00 -1.56 2.53
C PRO A 141 29.82 -1.39 4.05
#